data_AF-A0AAU9K4E1-F1
#
_entry.id   AF-A0AAU9K4E1-F1
#
_cell.length_a   1.000
_cell.length_b   1.000
_cell.length_c   1.000
_cell.angle_alpha   90.00
_cell.angle_beta   90.00
_cell.angle_gamma   90.00
#
_symmetry.space_group_name_H-M   'P 1'
#
loop_
_entity.id
_entity.type
_entity.pdbx_description
1 polymer ?
#
loop_
_entity_poly.entity_id
_entity_poly.type
_entity_poly.pdbx_seq_one_letter_code
_entity_poly.pdbx_strand_id
1 'polypeptide(L)'
;MEGVEDMNYLKGTILADYDQWSYCESSEIVKEQIIPLWAFEPEPALTKHSLYDIVQKIINHGQSLILIAKSKGDYIPDFKFLVINCLTFTYNYVLRALESLVNCETDRINQMSQTIYAVMGIGYFSIVSCTLTLIYFIACIEKRYDEAWRFIRKKTSSSYHDLTDSIIKRLEEVHKTLTSKTFKKKARLKTKISIKSKIFQRYMLKISFFLVIASSFYFLSIFFLYPKVEINMKYRPLVLNHFVYKKSTLSRLGYFTRDKNDPRFLLHYPDSDALHNPNISYANTVSFLKSTLKDIRKKNYLNLMSDDLKSSVFGLQSSPVNNFMKYGSFYATNYLLLEADYIGNPTSAANIVVRYNFIKNYTALQAIIEHEYHMANNDSENHIYNELNIFAFVTLAYSLALLSLYFGYYFPYLKSEVKMIDKLNNLMAVIK
;
A
#
# COMPACT_ATOMS: atom_id res chain seq x y z
N MET A 1 32.64 -13.97 18.80
CA MET A 1 33.18 -12.69 18.32
C MET A 1 32.23 -12.08 17.30
N GLU A 2 31.79 -12.87 16.31
CA GLU A 2 30.74 -12.50 15.32
C GLU A 2 29.52 -11.75 15.90
N GLY A 3 28.81 -12.32 16.89
CA GLY A 3 27.63 -11.65 17.45
C GLY A 3 27.88 -10.31 18.17
N VAL A 4 29.11 -10.01 18.60
CA VAL A 4 29.47 -8.72 19.21
C VAL A 4 29.75 -7.67 18.13
N GLU A 5 30.32 -8.08 17.01
CA GLU A 5 30.53 -7.23 15.84
C GLU A 5 29.19 -6.87 15.20
N ASP A 6 28.29 -7.84 15.05
CA ASP A 6 26.92 -7.63 14.56
C ASP A 6 26.14 -6.64 15.42
N MET A 7 26.22 -6.77 16.75
CA MET A 7 25.56 -5.84 17.66
C MET A 7 26.14 -4.43 17.59
N ASN A 8 27.44 -4.28 17.38
CA ASN A 8 28.06 -2.96 17.19
C ASN A 8 27.65 -2.32 15.87
N TYR A 9 27.52 -3.11 14.81
CA TYR A 9 26.98 -2.66 13.53
C TYR A 9 25.54 -2.18 13.68
N LEU A 10 24.66 -3.01 14.25
CA LEU A 10 23.25 -2.67 14.48
C LEU A 10 23.07 -1.43 15.35
N LYS A 11 23.91 -1.27 16.38
CA LYS A 11 23.92 -0.07 17.24
C LYS A 11 24.20 1.20 16.43
N GLY A 12 25.13 1.15 15.48
CA GLY A 12 25.43 2.28 14.59
C GLY A 12 24.26 2.61 13.66
N THR A 13 23.66 1.58 13.07
CA THR A 13 22.50 1.72 12.17
C THR A 13 21.28 2.34 12.87
N ILE A 14 20.96 1.90 14.10
CA ILE A 14 19.83 2.43 14.87
C ILE A 14 19.93 3.95 15.10
N LEU A 15 21.14 4.49 15.33
CA LEU A 15 21.33 5.93 15.48
C LEU A 15 21.26 6.66 14.14
N ALA A 16 21.85 6.09 13.09
CA ALA A 16 21.85 6.69 11.75
C ALA A 16 20.42 6.81 11.19
N ASP A 17 19.57 5.81 11.46
CA ASP A 17 18.21 5.77 10.95
C ASP A 17 17.21 6.55 11.81
N TYR A 18 17.57 6.98 13.02
CA TYR A 18 16.64 7.63 13.96
C TYR A 18 15.86 8.80 13.34
N ASP A 19 16.55 9.68 12.60
CA ASP A 19 15.92 10.87 12.01
C ASP A 19 14.88 10.50 10.93
N GLN A 20 14.96 9.31 10.35
CA GLN A 20 13.95 8.79 9.42
C GLN A 20 12.68 8.35 10.15
N TRP A 21 12.81 7.90 11.40
CA TRP A 21 11.72 7.33 12.22
C TRP A 21 11.19 8.30 13.28
N SER A 22 11.80 9.47 13.43
CA SER A 22 11.49 10.44 14.48
C SER A 22 10.06 11.00 14.43
N TYR A 23 9.30 10.76 13.35
CA TYR A 23 7.89 11.10 13.26
C TYR A 23 6.99 10.18 14.11
N CYS A 24 7.47 9.00 14.49
CA CYS A 24 6.78 8.11 15.41
C CYS A 24 7.28 8.34 16.84
N GLU A 25 6.37 8.65 17.77
CA GLU A 25 6.68 8.82 19.22
C GLU A 25 7.44 7.63 19.80
N SER A 26 7.08 6.40 19.40
CA SER A 26 7.76 5.19 19.89
C SER A 26 9.21 5.02 19.44
N SER A 27 9.70 5.85 18.51
CA SER A 27 11.13 5.89 18.14
C SER A 27 11.99 6.59 19.19
N GLU A 28 11.39 7.39 20.08
CA GLU A 28 12.08 8.10 21.18
C GLU A 28 12.88 7.16 22.07
N ILE A 29 12.47 5.88 22.17
CA ILE A 29 13.20 4.82 22.90
C ILE A 29 14.67 4.75 22.53
N VAL A 30 15.05 5.16 21.33
CA VAL A 30 16.41 5.08 20.80
C VAL A 30 17.36 6.07 21.48
N LYS A 31 16.90 7.31 21.68
CA LYS A 31 17.73 8.41 22.24
C LYS A 31 17.32 8.79 23.66
N GLU A 32 16.05 8.61 24.03
CA GLU A 32 15.53 9.01 25.32
C GLU A 32 15.67 7.92 26.39
N GLN A 33 15.92 8.33 27.63
CA GLN A 33 16.07 7.44 28.78
C GLN A 33 14.70 7.04 29.35
N ILE A 34 13.99 6.17 28.62
CA ILE A 34 12.63 5.75 28.98
C ILE A 34 12.51 4.25 29.30
N ILE A 35 13.46 3.43 28.85
CA ILE A 35 13.39 1.98 29.01
C ILE A 35 13.90 1.59 30.41
N PRO A 36 13.10 0.86 31.22
CA PRO A 36 13.56 0.37 32.52
C PRO A 36 14.61 -0.73 32.35
N LEU A 37 15.69 -0.61 33.13
CA LEU A 37 16.82 -1.54 33.18
C LEU A 37 17.19 -1.78 34.64
N TRP A 38 17.39 -3.05 35.01
CA TRP A 38 17.91 -3.40 36.32
C TRP A 38 19.43 -3.24 36.36
N ALA A 39 19.90 -2.40 37.27
CA ALA A 39 21.30 -2.32 37.66
C ALA A 39 21.48 -3.07 38.99
N PHE A 40 22.44 -4.00 39.05
CA PHE A 40 22.61 -4.92 40.20
C PHE A 40 23.75 -4.54 41.14
N GLU A 41 24.41 -3.40 40.95
CA GLU A 41 25.58 -3.01 41.74
C GLU A 41 25.54 -1.52 42.15
N PRO A 42 25.83 -1.17 43.42
CA PRO A 42 25.96 -2.03 44.61
C PRO A 42 24.62 -2.43 45.26
N GLU A 43 23.51 -1.78 44.88
CA GLU A 43 22.14 -2.14 45.31
C GLU A 43 21.26 -2.30 44.06
N PRO A 44 20.33 -3.27 44.03
CA PRO A 44 19.45 -3.48 42.90
C PRO A 44 18.52 -2.27 42.72
N ALA A 45 18.75 -1.50 41.66
CA ALA A 45 17.98 -0.31 41.34
C ALA A 45 17.42 -0.39 39.92
N LEU A 46 16.15 0.00 39.76
CA LEU A 46 15.54 0.17 38.46
C LEU A 46 15.92 1.55 37.91
N THR A 47 16.76 1.56 36.89
CA THR A 47 17.23 2.79 36.22
C THR A 47 16.61 2.89 34.84
N LYS A 48 16.48 4.11 34.30
CA LYS A 48 16.00 4.31 32.94
C LYS A 48 17.16 4.58 32.00
N HIS A 49 17.12 3.96 30.83
CA HIS A 49 18.16 4.07 29.81
C HIS A 49 17.54 4.15 28.42
N SER A 50 18.32 4.66 27.46
CA SER A 50 17.98 4.60 26.04
C SER A 50 18.27 3.21 25.48
N LEU A 51 17.63 2.82 24.39
CA LEU A 51 17.92 1.56 23.70
C LEU A 51 19.40 1.49 23.29
N TYR A 52 19.97 2.62 22.87
CA TYR A 52 21.39 2.72 22.55
C TYR A 52 22.29 2.34 23.74
N ASP A 53 22.03 2.94 24.91
CA ASP A 53 22.79 2.66 26.14
C ASP A 53 22.63 1.20 26.58
N ILE A 54 21.42 0.67 26.48
CA ILE A 54 21.11 -0.72 26.85
C ILE A 54 21.87 -1.69 25.95
N VAL A 55 21.88 -1.46 24.63
CA VAL A 55 22.65 -2.28 23.68
C VAL A 55 24.14 -2.21 24.01
N GLN A 56 24.68 -1.03 24.33
CA GLN A 56 26.07 -0.90 24.74
C GLN A 56 26.38 -1.68 26.03
N LYS A 57 25.51 -1.61 27.04
CA LYS A 57 25.66 -2.38 28.28
C LYS A 57 25.61 -3.90 28.01
N ILE A 58 24.68 -4.36 27.17
CA ILE A 58 24.60 -5.78 26.76
C ILE A 58 25.89 -6.22 26.05
N ILE A 59 26.43 -5.39 25.16
CA ILE A 59 27.71 -5.66 24.48
C ILE A 59 28.84 -5.80 25.50
N ASN A 60 28.95 -4.87 26.46
CA ASN A 60 30.01 -4.88 27.46
C ASN A 60 29.93 -6.12 28.36
N HIS A 61 28.75 -6.44 28.89
CA HIS A 61 28.54 -7.64 29.71
C HIS A 61 28.73 -8.93 28.91
N GLY A 62 28.34 -8.96 27.62
CA GLY A 62 28.59 -10.09 26.73
C GLY A 62 30.08 -10.31 26.45
N GLN A 63 30.84 -9.25 26.21
CA GLN A 63 32.30 -9.32 26.04
C GLN A 63 32.98 -9.78 27.34
N SER A 64 32.58 -9.23 28.48
CA SER A 64 33.07 -9.64 29.80
C SER A 64 32.83 -11.12 30.03
N LEU A 65 31.62 -11.62 29.78
CA LEU A 65 31.29 -13.04 29.93
C LEU A 65 32.15 -13.95 29.05
N ILE A 66 32.45 -13.56 27.80
CA ILE A 66 33.35 -14.31 26.92
C ILE A 66 34.77 -14.35 27.48
N LEU A 67 35.27 -13.23 28.04
CA LEU A 67 36.60 -13.15 28.64
C LEU A 67 36.69 -13.97 29.94
N ILE A 68 35.67 -13.89 30.79
CA ILE A 68 35.58 -14.63 32.05
C ILE A 68 35.42 -16.14 31.81
N ALA A 69 34.65 -16.54 30.80
CA ALA A 69 34.52 -17.95 30.42
C ALA A 69 35.87 -18.56 29.97
N LYS A 70 36.78 -17.75 29.42
CA LYS A 70 38.15 -18.17 29.08
C LYS A 70 39.06 -18.23 30.29
N SER A 71 38.85 -17.38 31.30
CA SER A 71 39.70 -17.28 32.50
C SER A 71 39.19 -18.07 33.72
N LYS A 72 38.03 -18.74 33.62
CA LYS A 72 37.33 -19.45 34.73
C LYS A 72 36.97 -18.55 35.93
N GLY A 73 36.79 -17.24 35.71
CA GLY A 73 36.31 -16.34 36.76
C GLY A 73 34.81 -16.50 37.05
N ASP A 74 34.30 -15.71 38.00
CA ASP A 74 32.87 -15.69 38.31
C ASP A 74 32.09 -14.95 37.20
N TYR A 75 31.39 -15.72 36.35
CA TYR A 75 30.57 -15.19 35.25
C TYR A 75 29.13 -14.90 35.67
N ILE A 76 28.76 -15.23 36.91
CA ILE A 76 27.37 -15.15 37.38
C ILE A 76 26.82 -13.71 37.30
N PRO A 77 27.54 -12.64 37.67
CA PRO A 77 27.01 -11.27 37.60
C PRO A 77 26.67 -10.82 36.17
N ASP A 78 27.57 -11.03 35.21
CA ASP A 78 27.35 -10.68 33.81
C ASP A 78 26.22 -11.50 33.19
N PHE A 79 26.18 -12.80 33.49
CA PHE A 79 25.10 -13.67 33.02
C PHE A 79 23.74 -13.25 33.59
N LYS A 80 23.70 -12.88 34.87
CA LYS A 80 22.50 -12.35 35.55
C LYS A 80 21.99 -11.10 34.87
N PHE A 81 22.87 -10.13 34.62
CA PHE A 81 22.50 -8.89 33.96
C PHE A 81 21.87 -9.16 32.59
N LEU A 82 22.49 -10.03 31.79
CA LEU A 82 22.02 -10.36 30.44
C LEU A 82 20.66 -11.07 30.48
N VAL A 83 20.50 -12.09 31.32
CA VAL A 83 19.26 -12.87 31.40
C VAL A 83 18.08 -12.00 31.83
N ILE A 84 18.25 -11.20 32.89
CA ILE A 84 17.16 -10.39 33.43
C ILE A 84 16.77 -9.32 32.42
N ASN A 85 17.71 -8.53 31.94
CA ASN A 85 17.37 -7.42 31.07
C ASN A 85 16.92 -7.92 29.68
N CYS A 86 17.56 -8.93 29.08
CA CYS A 86 17.19 -9.39 27.73
C CYS A 86 15.91 -10.25 27.66
N LEU A 87 15.37 -10.73 28.79
CA LEU A 87 14.20 -11.64 28.80
C LEU A 87 13.01 -11.16 29.63
N THR A 88 13.15 -10.09 30.42
CA THR A 88 12.09 -9.59 31.33
C THR A 88 11.48 -8.25 30.87
N PHE A 89 11.53 -7.21 31.69
CA PHE A 89 10.86 -5.93 31.49
C PHE A 89 11.38 -5.18 30.26
N THR A 90 12.69 -5.07 30.11
CA THR A 90 13.32 -4.38 28.97
C THR A 90 12.91 -5.04 27.65
N TYR A 91 12.91 -6.38 27.58
CA TYR A 91 12.39 -7.12 26.43
C TYR A 91 10.95 -6.74 26.10
N ASN A 92 10.05 -6.81 27.07
CA ASN A 92 8.62 -6.52 26.84
C ASN A 92 8.42 -5.05 26.44
N TYR A 93 9.22 -4.13 26.98
CA TYR A 93 9.18 -2.72 26.65
C TYR A 93 9.62 -2.47 25.20
N VAL A 94 10.75 -3.04 24.78
CA VAL A 94 11.24 -2.96 23.40
C VAL A 94 10.25 -3.60 22.43
N LEU A 95 9.66 -4.74 22.79
CA LEU A 95 8.65 -5.41 21.97
C LEU A 95 7.40 -4.54 21.78
N ARG A 96 6.90 -3.90 22.84
CA ARG A 96 5.75 -2.96 22.73
C ARG A 96 6.08 -1.75 21.88
N ALA A 97 7.28 -1.21 22.01
CA ALA A 97 7.70 -0.09 21.18
C ALA A 97 7.82 -0.48 19.71
N LEU A 98 8.31 -1.70 19.40
CA LEU A 98 8.30 -2.25 18.04
C LEU A 98 6.88 -2.41 17.49
N GLU A 99 5.94 -2.93 18.29
CA GLU A 99 4.52 -3.00 17.91
C GLU A 99 3.95 -1.63 17.57
N SER A 100 4.28 -0.64 18.39
CA SER A 100 3.82 0.74 18.21
C SER A 100 4.44 1.39 16.97
N LEU A 101 5.71 1.11 16.64
CA LEU A 101 6.34 1.53 15.38
C LEU A 101 5.63 0.92 14.16
N VAL A 102 5.28 -0.36 14.23
CA VAL A 102 4.53 -1.04 13.16
C VAL A 102 3.14 -0.45 12.97
N ASN A 103 2.46 -0.12 14.07
CA ASN A 103 1.15 0.54 14.03
C ASN A 103 1.26 1.97 13.47
N CYS A 104 2.25 2.75 13.92
CA CYS A 104 2.53 4.10 13.43
C CYS A 104 2.76 4.09 11.90
N GLU A 105 3.56 3.15 11.40
CA GLU A 105 3.82 3.04 9.95
C GLU A 105 2.57 2.60 9.18
N THR A 106 1.81 1.67 9.74
CA THR A 106 0.53 1.24 9.16
C THR A 106 -0.47 2.40 9.07
N ASP A 107 -0.52 3.25 10.09
CA ASP A 107 -1.38 4.43 10.15
C ASP A 107 -0.94 5.52 9.18
N ARG A 108 0.38 5.76 9.06
CA ARG A 108 0.94 6.64 8.04
C ARG A 108 0.55 6.20 6.63
N ILE A 109 0.62 4.90 6.34
CA ILE A 109 0.19 4.34 5.05
C ILE A 109 -1.31 4.54 4.84
N ASN A 110 -2.15 4.33 5.87
CA ASN A 110 -3.58 4.58 5.79
C ASN A 110 -3.89 6.07 5.50
N GLN A 111 -3.18 7.01 6.13
CA GLN A 111 -3.34 8.45 5.88
C GLN A 111 -2.89 8.84 4.47
N MET A 112 -1.76 8.30 4.00
CA MET A 112 -1.31 8.48 2.62
C MET A 112 -2.34 7.95 1.62
N SER A 113 -2.95 6.80 1.92
CA SER A 113 -4.01 6.21 1.12
C SER A 113 -5.26 7.09 1.03
N GLN A 114 -5.73 7.61 2.16
CA GLN A 114 -6.84 8.57 2.19
C GLN A 114 -6.53 9.81 1.34
N THR A 115 -5.31 10.32 1.41
CA THR A 115 -4.87 11.48 0.62
C THR A 115 -4.88 11.16 -0.87
N ILE A 116 -4.40 9.98 -1.27
CA ILE A 116 -4.39 9.56 -2.68
C ILE A 116 -5.82 9.37 -3.21
N TYR A 117 -6.70 8.71 -2.45
CA TYR A 117 -8.11 8.60 -2.83
C TYR A 117 -8.79 9.96 -2.95
N ALA A 118 -8.47 10.92 -2.08
CA ALA A 118 -8.99 12.28 -2.17
C ALA A 118 -8.51 12.99 -3.45
N VAL A 119 -7.21 12.90 -3.78
CA VAL A 119 -6.65 13.47 -5.02
C VAL A 119 -7.29 12.84 -6.26
N MET A 120 -7.43 11.51 -6.30
CA MET A 120 -8.12 10.81 -7.39
C MET A 120 -9.60 11.22 -7.49
N GLY A 121 -10.27 11.42 -6.35
CA GLY A 121 -11.65 11.90 -6.28
C GLY A 121 -11.81 13.31 -6.84
N ILE A 122 -10.90 14.23 -6.51
CA ILE A 122 -10.85 15.58 -7.09
C ILE A 122 -10.64 15.50 -8.61
N GLY A 123 -9.75 14.62 -9.08
CA GLY A 123 -9.54 14.38 -10.50
C GLY A 123 -10.81 13.92 -11.22
N TYR A 124 -11.53 12.95 -10.65
CA TYR A 124 -12.82 12.48 -11.19
C TYR A 124 -13.89 13.57 -11.20
N PHE A 125 -14.04 14.31 -10.10
CA PHE A 125 -14.98 15.44 -10.01
C PHE A 125 -14.68 16.52 -11.06
N SER A 126 -13.40 16.81 -11.31
CA SER A 126 -12.97 17.75 -12.34
C SER A 126 -13.44 17.32 -13.73
N ILE A 127 -13.34 16.03 -14.07
CA ILE A 127 -13.82 15.49 -15.35
C ILE A 127 -15.35 15.63 -15.48
N VAL A 128 -16.08 15.32 -14.42
CA VAL A 128 -17.55 15.45 -14.39
C VAL A 128 -17.96 16.92 -14.58
N SER A 129 -17.30 17.85 -13.88
CA SER A 129 -17.56 19.29 -14.00
C SER A 129 -17.25 19.82 -15.41
N CYS A 130 -16.10 19.45 -15.99
CA CYS A 130 -15.77 19.76 -17.38
C CYS A 130 -16.79 19.20 -18.37
N THR A 131 -17.34 18.02 -18.08
CA THR A 131 -18.38 17.42 -18.92
C THR A 131 -19.68 18.19 -18.87
N LEU A 132 -20.15 18.54 -17.67
CA LEU A 132 -21.39 19.29 -17.49
C LEU A 132 -21.32 20.66 -18.17
N THR A 133 -20.19 21.34 -18.05
CA THR A 133 -19.95 22.64 -18.73
C THR A 133 -19.92 22.49 -20.25
N LEU A 134 -19.30 21.44 -20.79
CA LEU A 134 -19.34 21.14 -22.23
C LEU A 134 -20.75 20.84 -22.73
N ILE A 135 -21.53 20.04 -22.00
CA ILE A 135 -22.93 19.72 -22.34
C ILE A 135 -23.77 21.00 -22.39
N TYR A 136 -23.63 21.86 -21.37
CA TYR A 136 -24.30 23.16 -21.33
C TYR A 136 -23.92 24.03 -22.54
N PHE A 137 -22.63 24.11 -22.85
CA PHE A 137 -22.14 24.88 -23.99
C PHE A 137 -22.70 24.39 -25.33
N ILE A 138 -22.77 23.07 -25.54
CA ILE A 138 -23.36 22.48 -26.75
C ILE A 138 -24.85 22.80 -26.84
N ALA A 139 -25.58 22.72 -25.72
CA ALA A 139 -26.99 23.09 -25.69
C ALA A 139 -27.21 24.57 -26.07
N CYS A 140 -26.33 25.47 -25.63
CA CYS A 140 -26.35 26.87 -26.04
C CYS A 140 -26.07 27.05 -27.54
N ILE A 141 -25.10 26.32 -28.09
CA ILE A 141 -24.79 26.37 -29.54
C ILE A 141 -26.00 25.90 -30.34
N GLU A 142 -26.62 24.78 -29.97
CA GLU A 142 -27.78 24.26 -30.68
C GLU A 142 -28.92 25.27 -30.70
N LYS A 143 -29.20 25.91 -29.56
CA LYS A 143 -30.22 26.97 -29.48
C LYS A 143 -29.91 28.13 -30.43
N ARG A 144 -28.67 28.61 -30.47
CA ARG A 144 -28.25 29.69 -31.38
C ARG A 144 -28.31 29.27 -32.84
N TYR A 145 -27.94 28.04 -33.15
CA TYR A 145 -28.01 27.50 -34.50
C TYR A 145 -29.47 27.41 -34.98
N ASP A 146 -30.38 26.95 -34.12
CA ASP A 146 -31.82 26.90 -34.41
C ASP A 146 -32.43 28.30 -34.57
N GLU A 147 -31.96 29.30 -33.83
CA GLU A 147 -32.35 30.70 -34.01
C GLU A 147 -31.84 31.27 -35.35
N ALA A 148 -30.56 31.07 -35.68
CA ALA A 148 -29.97 31.50 -36.93
C ALA A 148 -30.64 30.83 -38.14
N TRP A 149 -30.94 29.53 -38.06
CA TRP A 149 -31.61 28.79 -39.11
C TRP A 149 -33.06 29.27 -39.31
N ARG A 150 -33.80 29.53 -38.21
CA ARG A 150 -35.13 30.15 -38.27
C ARG A 150 -35.09 31.54 -38.93
N PHE A 151 -34.06 32.33 -38.62
CA PHE A 151 -33.86 33.65 -39.23
C PHE A 151 -33.61 33.55 -40.74
N ILE A 152 -32.65 32.72 -41.16
CA ILE A 152 -32.35 32.47 -42.59
C ILE A 152 -33.60 31.99 -43.32
N ARG A 153 -34.32 30.99 -42.78
CA ARG A 153 -35.54 30.48 -43.40
C ARG A 153 -36.61 31.56 -43.56
N LYS A 154 -36.81 32.41 -42.53
CA LYS A 154 -37.77 33.52 -42.60
C LYS A 154 -37.37 34.52 -43.68
N LYS A 155 -36.09 34.90 -43.76
CA LYS A 155 -35.59 35.86 -44.76
C LYS A 155 -35.64 35.30 -46.18
N THR A 156 -35.16 34.07 -46.39
CA THR A 156 -35.23 33.40 -47.71
C THR A 156 -36.68 33.19 -48.15
N SER A 157 -37.59 32.81 -47.26
CA SER A 157 -39.01 32.65 -47.60
C SER A 157 -39.65 34.00 -47.95
N SER A 158 -39.30 35.08 -47.24
CA SER A 158 -39.74 36.44 -47.58
C SER A 158 -39.22 36.84 -48.94
N SER A 159 -37.90 36.79 -49.16
CA SER A 159 -37.30 37.14 -50.45
C SER A 159 -37.80 36.29 -51.61
N TYR A 160 -38.07 35.00 -51.39
CA TYR A 160 -38.68 34.13 -52.39
C TYR A 160 -40.10 34.61 -52.73
N HIS A 161 -40.92 34.94 -51.73
CA HIS A 161 -42.24 35.49 -51.98
C HIS A 161 -42.19 36.85 -52.67
N ASP A 162 -41.25 37.72 -52.29
CA ASP A 162 -41.06 39.04 -52.89
C ASP A 162 -40.63 38.94 -54.36
N LEU A 163 -39.67 38.05 -54.67
CA LEU A 163 -39.25 37.73 -56.05
C LEU A 163 -40.39 37.13 -56.86
N THR A 164 -41.11 36.15 -56.29
CA THR A 164 -42.23 35.50 -56.98
C THR A 164 -43.36 36.49 -57.26
N ASP A 165 -43.71 37.35 -56.29
CA ASP A 165 -44.72 38.39 -56.47
C ASP A 165 -44.24 39.46 -57.47
N SER A 166 -42.96 39.81 -57.51
CA SER A 166 -42.39 40.72 -58.52
C SER A 166 -42.46 40.14 -59.94
N ILE A 167 -42.14 38.84 -60.11
CA ILE A 167 -42.22 38.14 -61.39
C ILE A 167 -43.68 38.03 -61.83
N ILE A 168 -44.60 37.66 -60.93
CA ILE A 168 -46.04 37.57 -61.23
C ILE A 168 -46.58 38.94 -61.66
N LYS A 169 -46.22 40.03 -60.97
CA LYS A 169 -46.62 41.40 -61.35
C LYS A 169 -46.15 41.77 -62.75
N ARG A 170 -44.87 41.51 -63.08
CA ARG A 170 -44.34 41.73 -64.43
C ARG A 170 -45.07 40.89 -65.49
N LEU A 171 -45.41 39.65 -65.16
CA LEU A 171 -46.15 38.77 -66.07
C LEU A 171 -47.59 39.26 -66.31
N GLU A 172 -48.25 39.77 -65.26
CA GLU A 172 -49.60 40.35 -65.33
C GLU A 172 -49.65 41.63 -66.17
N GLU A 173 -48.64 42.50 -66.04
CA GLU A 173 -48.50 43.72 -66.86
C GLU A 173 -48.37 43.40 -68.36
N VAL A 174 -47.66 42.34 -68.72
CA VAL A 174 -47.41 41.96 -70.12
C VAL A 174 -48.59 41.19 -70.73
N HIS A 175 -49.25 40.30 -69.98
CA HIS A 175 -50.22 39.36 -70.55
C HIS A 175 -51.69 39.64 -70.23
N LYS A 176 -52.04 40.61 -69.37
CA LYS A 176 -53.41 41.09 -69.06
C LYS A 176 -54.51 40.01 -68.80
N THR A 177 -54.16 38.73 -68.62
CA THR A 177 -55.15 37.62 -68.62
C THR A 177 -54.91 36.55 -67.55
N LEU A 178 -53.88 36.63 -66.71
CA LEU A 178 -53.66 35.64 -65.65
C LEU A 178 -54.34 36.05 -64.33
N THR A 179 -55.29 35.23 -63.86
CA THR A 179 -55.91 35.37 -62.55
C THR A 179 -54.97 34.83 -61.44
N SER A 180 -54.35 35.76 -60.70
CA SER A 180 -53.30 35.53 -59.68
C SER A 180 -53.65 34.58 -58.52
N LYS A 181 -54.94 34.29 -58.29
CA LYS A 181 -55.43 33.58 -57.08
C LYS A 181 -55.07 32.09 -57.04
N THR A 182 -54.98 31.41 -58.18
CA THR A 182 -54.71 29.96 -58.26
C THR A 182 -53.24 29.62 -58.02
N PHE A 183 -52.31 30.46 -58.46
CA PHE A 183 -50.87 30.26 -58.25
C PHE A 183 -50.45 30.50 -56.78
N LYS A 184 -50.97 31.58 -56.15
CA LYS A 184 -50.69 31.92 -54.75
C LYS A 184 -51.14 30.83 -53.75
N LYS A 185 -52.19 30.07 -54.07
CA LYS A 185 -52.73 29.01 -53.19
C LYS A 185 -51.88 27.74 -53.20
N LYS A 186 -51.33 27.33 -54.35
CA LYS A 186 -50.48 26.12 -54.47
C LYS A 186 -49.06 26.31 -53.89
N ALA A 187 -48.50 27.53 -53.97
CA ALA A 187 -47.16 27.81 -53.44
C ALA A 187 -47.07 27.78 -51.90
N ARG A 188 -48.14 28.18 -51.20
CA ARG A 188 -48.17 28.24 -49.72
C ARG A 188 -48.24 26.88 -49.02
N LEU A 189 -48.65 25.81 -49.72
CA LEU A 189 -48.93 24.49 -49.11
C LEU A 189 -47.70 23.59 -48.95
N LYS A 190 -46.56 23.88 -49.58
CA LYS A 190 -45.39 22.97 -49.63
C LYS A 190 -44.32 23.15 -48.55
N THR A 191 -44.42 24.13 -47.65
CA THR A 191 -43.27 24.58 -46.82
C THR A 191 -43.25 24.16 -45.35
N LYS A 192 -43.83 23.01 -44.98
CA LYS A 192 -43.69 22.43 -43.63
C LYS A 192 -42.92 21.10 -43.64
N ILE A 193 -41.62 21.17 -43.93
CA ILE A 193 -40.68 20.13 -43.51
C ILE A 193 -39.94 20.68 -42.27
N SER A 194 -40.06 19.99 -41.14
CA SER A 194 -39.27 20.24 -39.93
C SER A 194 -38.00 19.39 -40.00
N ILE A 195 -36.90 20.00 -40.41
CA ILE A 195 -35.59 19.36 -40.33
C ILE A 195 -35.14 19.52 -38.87
N LYS A 196 -35.28 18.47 -38.04
CA LYS A 196 -34.63 18.43 -36.72
C LYS A 196 -33.13 18.33 -36.95
N SER A 197 -32.39 19.34 -36.52
CA SER A 197 -30.94 19.32 -36.46
C SER A 197 -30.50 18.13 -35.59
N LYS A 198 -29.69 17.20 -36.14
CA LYS A 198 -29.04 16.11 -35.38
C LYS A 198 -27.68 16.55 -34.82
N ILE A 199 -27.45 17.85 -34.67
CA ILE A 199 -26.16 18.43 -34.31
C ILE A 199 -25.78 18.01 -32.89
N PHE A 200 -26.69 18.16 -31.93
CA PHE A 200 -26.47 17.76 -30.53
C PHE A 200 -26.07 16.29 -30.37
N GLN A 201 -26.79 15.38 -31.05
CA GLN A 201 -26.48 13.94 -30.98
C GLN A 201 -25.07 13.61 -31.49
N ARG A 202 -24.59 14.30 -32.53
CA ARG A 202 -23.23 14.10 -33.07
C ARG A 202 -22.16 14.56 -32.09
N TYR A 203 -22.36 15.71 -31.44
CA TYR A 203 -21.43 16.23 -30.43
C TYR A 203 -21.43 15.37 -29.16
N MET A 204 -22.61 14.95 -28.69
CA MET A 204 -22.74 14.10 -27.51
C MET A 204 -22.06 12.74 -27.69
N LEU A 205 -22.17 12.13 -28.87
CA LEU A 205 -21.52 10.84 -29.14
C LEU A 205 -19.99 10.95 -29.08
N LYS A 206 -19.42 12.05 -29.59
CA LYS A 206 -17.97 12.29 -29.55
C LYS A 206 -17.46 12.60 -28.15
N ILE A 207 -18.20 13.37 -27.35
CA ILE A 207 -17.81 13.66 -25.96
C ILE A 207 -17.96 12.41 -25.10
N SER A 208 -19.03 11.63 -25.31
CA SER A 208 -19.24 10.36 -24.62
C SER A 208 -18.09 9.40 -24.84
N PHE A 209 -17.53 9.32 -26.05
CA PHE A 209 -16.35 8.49 -26.31
C PHE A 209 -15.13 8.89 -25.46
N PHE A 210 -14.80 10.19 -25.38
CA PHE A 210 -13.73 10.68 -24.51
C PHE A 210 -13.99 10.35 -23.04
N LEU A 211 -15.23 10.55 -22.60
CA LEU A 211 -15.63 10.29 -21.22
C LEU A 211 -15.56 8.83 -20.82
N VAL A 212 -15.98 7.93 -21.71
CA VAL A 212 -15.89 6.49 -21.45
C VAL A 212 -14.42 6.11 -21.27
N ILE A 213 -13.53 6.63 -22.11
CA ILE A 213 -12.09 6.40 -21.99
C ILE A 213 -11.54 7.00 -20.68
N ALA A 214 -11.88 8.26 -20.35
CA ALA A 214 -11.53 8.97 -19.10
C ALA A 214 -11.95 8.19 -17.86
N SER A 215 -13.24 7.87 -17.77
CA SER A 215 -13.83 7.16 -16.64
C SER A 215 -13.31 5.74 -16.52
N SER A 216 -13.07 5.03 -17.63
CA SER A 216 -12.52 3.67 -17.59
C SER A 216 -11.13 3.61 -16.94
N PHE A 217 -10.29 4.62 -17.19
CA PHE A 217 -8.96 4.70 -16.59
C PHE A 217 -9.00 5.00 -15.10
N TYR A 218 -9.82 5.97 -14.68
CA TYR A 218 -10.00 6.26 -13.25
C TYR A 218 -10.58 5.05 -12.52
N PHE A 219 -11.53 4.36 -13.13
CA PHE A 219 -12.08 3.11 -12.60
C PHE A 219 -11.00 2.03 -12.46
N LEU A 220 -10.21 1.79 -13.51
CA LEU A 220 -9.11 0.83 -13.45
C LEU A 220 -8.07 1.20 -12.37
N SER A 221 -7.72 2.47 -12.27
CA SER A 221 -6.74 2.97 -11.31
C SER A 221 -7.20 2.81 -9.87
N ILE A 222 -8.44 3.22 -9.56
CA ILE A 222 -8.99 3.20 -8.20
C ILE A 222 -9.36 1.79 -7.75
N PHE A 223 -9.93 0.96 -8.63
CA PHE A 223 -10.47 -0.35 -8.22
C PHE A 223 -9.50 -1.52 -8.41
N PHE A 224 -8.53 -1.41 -9.34
CA PHE A 224 -7.67 -2.56 -9.68
C PHE A 224 -6.19 -2.34 -9.40
N LEU A 225 -5.66 -1.14 -9.66
CA LEU A 225 -4.22 -0.90 -9.52
C LEU A 225 -3.85 -0.41 -8.13
N TYR A 226 -4.45 0.70 -7.69
CA TYR A 226 -4.11 1.33 -6.43
C TYR A 226 -4.35 0.43 -5.19
N PRO A 227 -5.45 -0.33 -5.09
CA PRO A 227 -5.68 -1.20 -3.94
C PRO A 227 -4.60 -2.27 -3.75
N LYS A 228 -3.95 -2.73 -4.82
CA LYS A 228 -2.84 -3.68 -4.72
C LYS A 228 -1.63 -3.05 -4.05
N VAL A 229 -1.27 -1.84 -4.48
CA VAL A 229 -0.17 -1.06 -3.90
C VAL A 229 -0.47 -0.76 -2.42
N GLU A 230 -1.68 -0.30 -2.12
CA GLU A 230 -2.12 -0.02 -0.75
C GLU A 230 -2.02 -1.25 0.17
N ILE A 231 -2.61 -2.38 -0.25
CA ILE A 231 -2.57 -3.62 0.54
C ILE A 231 -1.12 -4.07 0.76
N ASN A 232 -0.30 -4.06 -0.29
CA ASN A 232 1.09 -4.52 -0.19
C ASN A 232 1.92 -3.63 0.75
N MET A 233 1.79 -2.30 0.65
CA MET A 233 2.46 -1.38 1.57
C MET A 233 2.00 -1.61 3.02
N LYS A 234 0.68 -1.75 3.24
CA LYS A 234 0.10 -1.96 4.57
C LYS A 234 0.59 -3.23 5.26
N TYR A 235 0.75 -4.32 4.50
CA TYR A 235 1.17 -5.61 5.06
C TYR A 235 2.68 -5.79 5.17
N ARG A 236 3.51 -5.01 4.46
CA ARG A 236 4.98 -5.05 4.58
C ARG A 236 5.48 -4.96 6.03
N PRO A 237 5.15 -3.92 6.82
CA PRO A 237 5.67 -3.82 8.19
C PRO A 237 5.19 -4.98 9.06
N LEU A 238 3.98 -5.50 8.83
CA LEU A 238 3.43 -6.65 9.55
C LEU A 238 4.18 -7.96 9.25
N VAL A 239 4.55 -8.20 7.98
CA VAL A 239 5.32 -9.39 7.58
C VAL A 239 6.75 -9.35 8.15
N LEU A 240 7.42 -8.21 8.06
CA LEU A 240 8.77 -8.05 8.63
C LEU A 240 8.75 -8.25 10.15
N ASN A 241 7.78 -7.62 10.80
CA ASN A 241 7.58 -7.75 12.23
C ASN A 241 7.32 -9.20 12.65
N HIS A 242 6.59 -9.97 11.85
CA HIS A 242 6.36 -11.38 12.12
C HIS A 242 7.66 -12.19 12.27
N PHE A 243 8.64 -12.01 11.38
CA PHE A 243 9.91 -12.74 11.47
C PHE A 243 10.73 -12.29 12.69
N VAL A 244 10.78 -10.98 12.97
CA VAL A 244 11.46 -10.43 14.16
C VAL A 244 10.83 -10.98 15.44
N TYR A 245 9.51 -10.96 15.55
CA TYR A 245 8.77 -11.49 16.71
C TYR A 245 8.95 -13.00 16.85
N LYS A 246 8.93 -13.75 15.74
CA LYS A 246 9.15 -15.20 15.76
C LYS A 246 10.56 -15.51 16.29
N LYS A 247 11.58 -14.80 15.81
CA LYS A 247 12.98 -14.92 16.24
C LYS A 247 13.14 -14.62 17.74
N SER A 248 12.61 -13.49 18.18
CA SER A 248 12.73 -13.03 19.58
C SER A 248 11.97 -13.95 20.55
N THR A 249 10.77 -14.38 20.18
CA THR A 249 9.92 -15.27 21.01
C THR A 249 10.49 -16.68 21.06
N LEU A 250 11.07 -17.18 19.97
CA LEU A 250 11.78 -18.45 19.95
C LEU A 250 13.00 -18.42 20.89
N SER A 251 13.69 -17.28 21.01
CA SER A 251 14.80 -17.10 21.96
C SER A 251 14.33 -17.22 23.42
N ARG A 252 13.17 -16.64 23.75
CA ARG A 252 12.52 -16.81 25.06
C ARG A 252 12.10 -18.26 25.31
N LEU A 253 11.58 -18.95 24.29
CA LEU A 253 11.23 -20.37 24.38
C LEU A 253 12.47 -21.19 24.74
N GLY A 254 13.59 -20.98 24.02
CA GLY A 254 14.85 -21.69 24.28
C GLY A 254 15.34 -21.53 25.72
N TYR A 255 15.25 -20.32 26.27
CA TYR A 255 15.58 -20.05 27.67
C TYR A 255 14.66 -20.80 28.65
N PHE A 256 13.34 -20.63 28.52
CA PHE A 256 12.39 -21.25 29.45
C PHE A 256 12.38 -22.77 29.35
N THR A 257 12.61 -23.35 28.17
CA THR A 257 12.74 -24.81 28.04
C THR A 257 13.95 -25.34 28.80
N ARG A 258 15.06 -24.58 28.88
CA ARG A 258 16.29 -25.02 29.54
C ARG A 258 16.24 -24.82 31.05
N ASP A 259 15.84 -23.63 31.49
CA ASP A 259 16.17 -23.12 32.83
C ASP A 259 14.94 -22.88 33.73
N LYS A 260 13.71 -23.11 33.25
CA LYS A 260 12.45 -22.83 33.99
C LYS A 260 12.32 -23.50 35.35
N ASN A 261 13.00 -24.63 35.55
CA ASN A 261 12.92 -25.44 36.78
C ASN A 261 14.22 -25.41 37.60
N ASP A 262 15.20 -24.54 37.30
CA ASP A 262 16.42 -24.47 38.12
C ASP A 262 16.17 -23.60 39.38
N PRO A 263 16.13 -24.19 40.59
CA PRO A 263 15.83 -23.48 41.84
C PRO A 263 16.90 -22.44 42.20
N ARG A 264 18.12 -22.54 41.65
CA ARG A 264 19.19 -21.56 41.88
C ARG A 264 18.90 -20.21 41.23
N PHE A 265 18.02 -20.17 40.23
CA PHE A 265 17.61 -18.94 39.61
C PHE A 265 16.51 -18.25 40.42
N LEU A 266 15.46 -18.96 40.84
CA LEU A 266 14.36 -18.38 41.63
C LEU A 266 14.79 -17.72 42.95
N LEU A 267 15.87 -18.21 43.57
CA LEU A 267 16.39 -17.67 44.84
C LEU A 267 17.04 -16.27 44.73
N HIS A 268 17.39 -15.82 43.52
CA HIS A 268 18.14 -14.58 43.32
C HIS A 268 17.34 -13.42 42.72
N TYR A 269 16.05 -13.62 42.38
CA TYR A 269 15.28 -12.64 41.61
C TYR A 269 13.83 -12.43 42.12
N PRO A 270 13.64 -11.79 43.29
CA PRO A 270 12.31 -11.65 43.91
C PRO A 270 11.31 -10.83 43.05
N ASP A 271 11.80 -9.82 42.30
CA ASP A 271 10.96 -8.74 41.75
C ASP A 271 10.92 -8.64 40.21
N SER A 272 11.27 -9.71 39.49
CA SER A 272 11.12 -9.72 38.01
C SER A 272 9.86 -10.48 37.58
N ASP A 273 8.84 -9.77 37.06
CA ASP A 273 7.53 -10.34 36.72
C ASP A 273 7.60 -11.60 35.84
N ALA A 274 8.54 -11.64 34.89
CA ALA A 274 8.66 -12.76 33.97
C ALA A 274 9.35 -14.01 34.57
N LEU A 275 10.22 -13.85 35.57
CA LEU A 275 10.89 -14.96 36.28
C LEU A 275 10.19 -15.31 37.61
N HIS A 276 9.34 -14.42 38.12
CA HIS A 276 8.51 -14.66 39.30
C HIS A 276 7.46 -15.75 39.02
N ASN A 277 6.85 -15.74 37.83
CA ASN A 277 6.00 -16.84 37.37
C ASN A 277 6.43 -17.36 35.97
N PRO A 278 7.47 -18.23 35.92
CA PRO A 278 8.03 -18.69 34.66
C PRO A 278 7.06 -19.61 33.90
N ASN A 279 6.09 -20.23 34.57
CA ASN A 279 5.02 -21.00 33.94
C ASN A 279 4.10 -20.12 33.09
N ILE A 280 3.66 -18.98 33.62
CA ILE A 280 2.82 -18.02 32.88
C ILE A 280 3.60 -17.43 31.71
N SER A 281 4.84 -17.00 31.93
CA SER A 281 5.71 -16.47 30.87
C SER A 281 5.95 -17.48 29.74
N TYR A 282 6.15 -18.76 30.08
CA TYR A 282 6.26 -19.85 29.12
C TYR A 282 4.96 -20.05 28.33
N ALA A 283 3.82 -20.13 29.02
CA ALA A 283 2.51 -20.28 28.37
C ALA A 283 2.20 -19.13 27.40
N ASN A 284 2.52 -17.89 27.79
CA ASN A 284 2.41 -16.73 26.94
C ASN A 284 3.31 -16.85 25.71
N THR A 285 4.58 -17.22 25.89
CA THR A 285 5.56 -17.43 24.81
C THR A 285 5.06 -18.46 23.79
N VAL A 286 4.52 -19.60 24.26
CA VAL A 286 3.92 -20.64 23.41
C VAL A 286 2.68 -20.13 22.68
N SER A 287 1.79 -19.43 23.38
CA SER A 287 0.58 -18.83 22.79
C SER A 287 0.93 -17.85 21.66
N PHE A 288 1.93 -16.99 21.89
CA PHE A 288 2.44 -16.05 20.89
C PHE A 288 3.06 -16.78 19.69
N LEU A 289 3.90 -17.80 19.89
CA LEU A 289 4.43 -18.56 18.75
C LEU A 289 3.30 -19.23 17.94
N LYS A 290 2.26 -19.76 18.59
CA LYS A 290 1.08 -20.29 17.90
C LYS A 290 0.32 -19.22 17.10
N SER A 291 0.18 -18.00 17.62
CA SER A 291 -0.45 -16.90 16.88
C SER A 291 0.38 -16.51 15.65
N THR A 292 1.71 -16.43 15.78
CA THR A 292 2.58 -16.16 14.63
C THR A 292 2.38 -17.21 13.51
N LEU A 293 2.34 -18.50 13.85
CA LEU A 293 2.07 -19.58 12.89
C LEU A 293 0.66 -19.50 12.25
N LYS A 294 -0.31 -18.88 12.93
CA LYS A 294 -1.61 -18.60 12.31
C LYS A 294 -1.51 -17.45 11.32
N ASP A 295 -0.82 -16.38 11.67
CA ASP A 295 -0.76 -15.14 10.89
C ASP A 295 0.00 -15.31 9.58
N ILE A 296 1.11 -16.06 9.59
CA ILE A 296 1.94 -16.28 8.40
C ILE A 296 1.22 -16.97 7.24
N ARG A 297 0.11 -17.66 7.53
CA ARG A 297 -0.74 -18.34 6.54
C ARG A 297 -1.80 -17.42 5.93
N LYS A 298 -1.95 -16.18 6.42
CA LYS A 298 -2.91 -15.23 5.85
C LYS A 298 -2.51 -14.90 4.42
N LYS A 299 -3.49 -14.81 3.52
CA LYS A 299 -3.28 -14.52 2.10
C LYS A 299 -2.40 -13.29 1.84
N ASN A 300 -2.62 -12.21 2.60
CA ASN A 300 -1.88 -10.96 2.41
C ASN A 300 -0.40 -11.07 2.82
N TYR A 301 -0.06 -11.99 3.74
CA TYR A 301 1.33 -12.29 4.08
C TYR A 301 1.97 -13.10 2.96
N LEU A 302 1.28 -14.14 2.48
CA LEU A 302 1.75 -15.00 1.40
C LEU A 302 1.95 -14.26 0.08
N ASN A 303 1.12 -13.26 -0.21
CA ASN A 303 1.23 -12.45 -1.43
C ASN A 303 2.54 -11.64 -1.48
N LEU A 304 3.11 -11.28 -0.33
CA LEU A 304 4.35 -10.52 -0.23
C LEU A 304 5.61 -11.41 -0.26
N MET A 305 5.44 -12.73 -0.33
CA MET A 305 6.54 -13.68 -0.35
C MET A 305 6.81 -14.18 -1.77
N SER A 306 8.08 -14.23 -2.16
CA SER A 306 8.50 -14.99 -3.33
C SER A 306 8.22 -16.48 -3.14
N ASP A 307 8.28 -17.24 -4.23
CA ASP A 307 8.15 -18.69 -4.16
C ASP A 307 9.33 -19.33 -3.42
N ASP A 308 10.51 -18.71 -3.47
CA ASP A 308 11.69 -19.13 -2.70
C ASP A 308 11.46 -18.96 -1.19
N LEU A 309 10.93 -17.81 -0.76
CA LEU A 309 10.60 -17.57 0.64
C LEU A 309 9.47 -18.49 1.12
N LYS A 310 8.43 -18.70 0.31
CA LYS A 310 7.37 -19.68 0.63
C LYS A 310 7.95 -21.08 0.76
N SER A 311 8.91 -21.45 -0.08
CA SER A 311 9.59 -22.73 -0.02
C SER A 311 10.45 -22.86 1.25
N SER A 312 11.14 -21.80 1.67
CA SER A 312 11.88 -21.81 2.94
C SER A 312 10.94 -21.99 4.15
N VAL A 313 9.80 -21.29 4.15
CA VAL A 313 8.87 -21.28 5.28
C VAL A 313 8.03 -22.56 5.35
N PHE A 314 7.48 -23.02 4.22
CA PHE A 314 6.49 -24.11 4.15
C PHE A 314 6.92 -25.32 3.31
N GLY A 315 7.98 -25.18 2.52
CA GLY A 315 8.35 -26.13 1.47
C GLY A 315 9.33 -27.20 1.92
N LEU A 316 9.56 -28.15 1.01
CA LEU A 316 10.55 -29.19 1.19
C LEU A 316 11.94 -28.64 0.86
N GLN A 317 12.83 -28.52 1.85
CA GLN A 317 14.19 -28.05 1.58
C GLN A 317 15.03 -29.14 0.92
N SER A 318 15.62 -28.81 -0.23
CA SER A 318 16.40 -29.72 -1.08
C SER A 318 17.77 -30.10 -0.49
N SER A 319 18.27 -29.35 0.49
CA SER A 319 19.51 -29.68 1.22
C SER A 319 19.22 -29.88 2.72
N PRO A 320 19.08 -31.12 3.21
CA PRO A 320 18.78 -31.38 4.61
C PRO A 320 20.09 -31.38 5.39
N VAL A 321 20.62 -30.21 5.74
CA VAL A 321 21.73 -30.14 6.72
C VAL A 321 21.24 -30.65 8.10
N ASN A 322 19.93 -30.58 8.37
CA ASN A 322 19.26 -31.32 9.45
C ASN A 322 17.85 -31.76 9.04
N ASN A 323 17.48 -33.01 9.33
CA ASN A 323 16.13 -33.56 9.08
C ASN A 323 14.99 -32.72 9.72
N PHE A 324 15.27 -31.95 10.77
CA PHE A 324 14.28 -31.12 11.45
C PHE A 324 13.75 -29.96 10.58
N MET A 325 14.54 -29.48 9.60
CA MET A 325 14.15 -28.40 8.67
C MET A 325 13.57 -28.90 7.35
N LYS A 326 13.40 -30.22 7.20
CA LYS A 326 13.00 -30.82 5.92
C LYS A 326 11.71 -30.22 5.34
N TYR A 327 10.79 -29.79 6.19
CA TYR A 327 9.50 -29.21 5.80
C TYR A 327 9.43 -27.69 6.03
N GLY A 328 10.58 -27.01 6.12
CA GLY A 328 10.64 -25.57 6.27
C GLY A 328 10.45 -25.07 7.71
N SER A 329 10.62 -23.75 7.89
CA SER A 329 10.68 -23.11 9.20
C SER A 329 9.34 -23.16 9.97
N PHE A 330 8.21 -23.28 9.27
CA PHE A 330 6.89 -23.43 9.87
C PHE A 330 6.75 -24.73 10.67
N TYR A 331 7.08 -25.86 10.05
CA TYR A 331 6.99 -27.17 10.69
C TYR A 331 8.07 -27.34 11.75
N ALA A 332 9.27 -26.82 11.49
CA ALA A 332 10.36 -26.80 12.45
C ALA A 332 9.99 -26.03 13.74
N THR A 333 9.26 -24.92 13.63
CA THR A 333 8.77 -24.18 14.81
C THR A 333 7.76 -25.00 15.61
N ASN A 334 6.81 -25.68 14.94
CA ASN A 334 5.86 -26.57 15.61
C ASN A 334 6.56 -27.73 16.33
N TYR A 335 7.57 -28.32 15.68
CA TYR A 335 8.39 -29.36 16.26
C TYR A 335 9.09 -28.90 17.54
N LEU A 336 9.74 -27.72 17.51
CA LEU A 336 10.39 -27.17 18.69
C LEU A 336 9.41 -26.83 19.82
N LEU A 337 8.18 -26.41 19.51
CA LEU A 337 7.14 -26.21 20.52
C LEU A 337 6.77 -27.52 21.23
N LEU A 338 6.72 -28.64 20.50
CA LEU A 338 6.45 -29.96 21.07
C LEU A 338 7.64 -30.46 21.91
N GLU A 339 8.87 -30.32 21.40
CA GLU A 339 10.07 -30.66 22.16
C GLU A 339 10.21 -29.80 23.43
N ALA A 340 9.91 -28.51 23.33
CA ALA A 340 9.93 -27.59 24.45
C ALA A 340 8.98 -28.02 25.57
N ASP A 341 7.77 -28.48 25.21
CA ASP A 341 6.79 -28.99 26.15
C ASP A 341 7.25 -30.30 26.80
N TYR A 342 7.81 -31.21 25.99
CA TYR A 342 8.38 -32.46 26.48
C TYR A 342 9.52 -32.21 27.48
N ILE A 343 10.52 -31.40 27.13
CA ILE A 343 11.69 -31.10 27.98
C ILE A 343 11.30 -30.28 29.21
N GLY A 344 10.38 -29.33 29.04
CA GLY A 344 9.92 -28.43 30.10
C GLY A 344 9.03 -29.12 31.13
N ASN A 345 8.51 -30.32 30.83
CA ASN A 345 7.71 -31.10 31.76
C ASN A 345 8.60 -31.75 32.84
N PRO A 346 8.41 -31.43 34.13
CA PRO A 346 9.24 -31.94 35.23
C PRO A 346 9.16 -33.46 35.43
N THR A 347 8.15 -34.14 34.88
CA THR A 347 8.05 -35.60 34.90
C THR A 347 8.79 -36.28 33.74
N SER A 348 9.31 -35.52 32.78
CA SER A 348 10.06 -36.08 31.66
C SER A 348 11.47 -36.47 32.09
N ALA A 349 11.89 -37.68 31.72
CA ALA A 349 13.28 -38.12 31.83
C ALA A 349 14.10 -37.66 30.61
N ALA A 350 13.93 -36.39 30.18
CA ALA A 350 14.61 -35.87 29.00
C ALA A 350 16.14 -35.90 29.21
N ASN A 351 16.79 -36.87 28.54
CA ASN A 351 18.23 -37.07 28.62
C ASN A 351 18.99 -35.85 28.03
N ILE A 352 20.25 -35.68 28.43
CA ILE A 352 21.16 -34.61 27.99
C ILE A 352 21.25 -34.51 26.46
N VAL A 353 21.14 -35.65 25.76
CA VAL A 353 21.13 -35.71 24.28
C VAL A 353 19.92 -34.98 23.69
N VAL A 354 18.73 -35.13 24.28
CA VAL A 354 17.51 -34.46 23.83
C VAL A 354 17.65 -32.95 24.03
N ARG A 355 18.17 -32.52 25.18
CA ARG A 355 18.43 -31.10 25.48
C ARG A 355 19.47 -30.50 24.53
N TYR A 356 20.54 -31.23 24.24
CA TYR A 356 21.57 -30.82 23.29
C TYR A 356 21.01 -30.68 21.87
N ASN A 357 20.24 -31.66 21.41
CA ASN A 357 19.59 -31.62 20.09
C ASN A 357 18.60 -30.46 19.98
N PHE A 358 17.82 -30.19 21.03
CA PHE A 358 16.94 -29.02 21.09
C PHE A 358 17.72 -27.72 20.91
N ILE A 359 18.83 -27.50 21.63
CA ILE A 359 19.67 -26.30 21.49
C ILE A 359 20.25 -26.18 20.08
N LYS A 360 20.74 -27.28 19.51
CA LYS A 360 21.27 -27.32 18.15
C LYS A 360 20.21 -26.94 17.12
N ASN A 361 19.02 -27.54 17.20
CA ASN A 361 17.89 -27.28 16.30
C ASN A 361 17.36 -25.85 16.46
N TYR A 362 17.22 -25.38 17.70
CA TYR A 362 16.87 -23.99 18.02
C TYR A 362 17.83 -23.00 17.36
N THR A 363 19.14 -23.19 17.52
CA THR A 363 20.16 -22.27 16.98
C THR A 363 20.15 -22.28 15.45
N ALA A 364 19.98 -23.46 14.83
CA ALA A 364 19.84 -23.56 13.38
C ALA A 364 18.58 -22.86 12.86
N LEU A 365 17.45 -22.98 13.57
CA LEU A 365 16.21 -22.30 13.18
C LEU A 365 16.32 -20.78 13.29
N GLN A 366 17.02 -20.26 14.31
CA GLN A 366 17.28 -18.83 14.47
C GLN A 366 18.00 -18.22 13.26
N ALA A 367 19.03 -18.89 12.76
CA ALA A 367 19.76 -18.45 11.57
C ALA A 367 18.88 -18.46 10.31
N ILE A 368 18.02 -19.46 10.16
CA ILE A 368 17.09 -19.55 9.02
C ILE A 368 16.02 -18.47 9.09
N ILE A 369 15.46 -18.19 10.27
CA ILE A 369 14.50 -17.10 10.43
C ILE A 369 15.13 -15.75 10.10
N GLU A 370 16.41 -15.54 10.43
CA GLU A 370 17.14 -14.33 10.03
C GLU A 370 17.29 -14.22 8.51
N HIS A 371 17.65 -15.33 7.86
CA HIS A 371 17.72 -15.36 6.41
C HIS A 371 16.35 -15.09 5.77
N GLU A 372 15.28 -15.70 6.30
CA GLU A 372 13.90 -15.47 5.87
C GLU A 372 13.46 -14.02 6.07
N TYR A 373 13.91 -13.35 7.14
CA TYR A 373 13.65 -11.92 7.36
C TYR A 373 14.27 -11.07 6.24
N HIS A 374 15.53 -11.30 5.89
CA HIS A 374 16.19 -10.57 4.80
C HIS A 374 15.54 -10.83 3.45
N MET A 375 15.16 -12.09 3.17
CA MET A 375 14.38 -12.44 1.97
C MET A 375 13.04 -11.70 1.96
N ALA A 376 12.30 -11.70 3.09
CA ALA A 376 11.02 -11.02 3.19
C ALA A 376 11.13 -9.51 2.96
N ASN A 377 12.20 -8.88 3.44
CA ASN A 377 12.44 -7.46 3.17
C ASN A 377 12.66 -7.19 1.68
N ASN A 378 13.54 -7.95 1.04
CA ASN A 378 13.82 -7.80 -0.38
C ASN A 378 12.59 -8.13 -1.25
N ASP A 379 11.89 -9.23 -0.95
CA ASP A 379 10.71 -9.68 -1.69
C ASP A 379 9.57 -8.67 -1.62
N SER A 380 9.25 -8.21 -0.40
CA SER A 380 8.16 -7.24 -0.20
C SER A 380 8.47 -5.90 -0.88
N GLU A 381 9.72 -5.45 -0.84
CA GLU A 381 10.18 -4.25 -1.53
C GLU A 381 10.04 -4.38 -3.06
N ASN A 382 10.57 -5.46 -3.63
CA ASN A 382 10.48 -5.73 -5.07
C ASN A 382 9.03 -5.86 -5.54
N HIS A 383 8.18 -6.50 -4.74
CA HIS A 383 6.76 -6.65 -5.07
C HIS A 383 6.03 -5.30 -5.08
N ILE A 384 6.30 -4.43 -4.10
CA ILE A 384 5.73 -3.07 -4.05
C ILE A 384 6.25 -2.23 -5.22
N TYR A 385 7.55 -2.25 -5.51
CA TYR A 385 8.12 -1.51 -6.64
C TYR A 385 7.55 -1.98 -7.98
N ASN A 386 7.34 -3.28 -8.17
CA ASN A 386 6.74 -3.80 -9.38
C ASN A 386 5.30 -3.30 -9.58
N GLU A 387 4.45 -3.33 -8.54
CA GLU A 387 3.08 -2.80 -8.63
C GLU A 387 3.06 -1.28 -8.85
N LEU A 388 3.98 -0.54 -8.22
CA LEU A 388 4.16 0.90 -8.48
C LEU A 388 4.60 1.18 -9.92
N ASN A 389 5.54 0.40 -10.45
CA ASN A 389 6.01 0.53 -11.83
C ASN A 389 4.90 0.20 -12.84
N ILE A 390 4.08 -0.83 -12.57
CA ILE A 390 2.90 -1.15 -13.38
C ILE A 390 1.91 0.03 -13.35
N PHE A 391 1.63 0.57 -12.16
CA PHE A 391 0.74 1.72 -12.02
C PHE A 391 1.25 2.95 -12.78
N ALA A 392 2.55 3.25 -12.67
CA ALA A 392 3.19 4.34 -13.38
C ALA A 392 3.17 4.13 -14.90
N PHE A 393 3.52 2.93 -15.38
CA PHE A 393 3.51 2.59 -16.79
C PHE A 393 2.11 2.73 -17.40
N VAL A 394 1.08 2.18 -16.74
CA VAL A 394 -0.32 2.30 -17.20
C VAL A 394 -0.75 3.77 -17.24
N THR A 395 -0.39 4.57 -16.23
CA THR A 395 -0.69 6.01 -16.19
C THR A 395 -0.02 6.79 -17.33
N LEU A 396 1.26 6.50 -17.60
CA LEU A 396 2.01 7.12 -18.70
C LEU A 396 1.46 6.72 -20.07
N ALA A 397 1.23 5.42 -20.29
CA ALA A 397 0.65 4.90 -21.54
C ALA A 397 -0.72 5.52 -21.81
N TYR A 398 -1.54 5.64 -20.76
CA TYR A 398 -2.85 6.27 -20.85
C TYR A 398 -2.77 7.77 -21.18
N SER A 399 -1.85 8.49 -20.54
CA SER A 399 -1.63 9.91 -20.82
C SER A 399 -1.18 10.14 -22.27
N LEU A 400 -0.28 9.30 -22.78
CA LEU A 400 0.15 9.31 -24.20
C LEU A 400 -1.00 8.98 -25.15
N ALA A 401 -1.87 8.02 -24.80
CA ALA A 401 -3.04 7.69 -25.58
C ALA A 401 -4.03 8.86 -25.65
N LEU A 402 -4.28 9.55 -24.54
CA LEU A 402 -5.12 10.75 -24.51
C LEU A 402 -4.55 11.91 -25.34
N LEU A 403 -3.24 12.15 -25.27
CA LEU A 403 -2.57 13.15 -26.11
C LEU A 403 -2.72 12.80 -27.60
N SER A 404 -2.48 11.55 -27.96
CA SER A 404 -2.61 11.07 -29.34
C SER A 404 -4.04 11.21 -29.85
N LEU A 405 -5.03 10.89 -29.01
CA LEU A 405 -6.45 11.03 -29.31
C LEU A 405 -6.86 12.50 -29.46
N TYR A 406 -6.33 13.39 -28.63
CA TYR A 406 -6.54 14.83 -28.75
C TYR A 406 -6.01 15.37 -30.08
N PHE A 407 -4.72 15.15 -30.38
CA PHE A 407 -4.10 15.68 -31.59
C PHE A 407 -4.59 15.01 -32.87
N GLY A 408 -4.83 13.70 -32.84
CA GLY A 408 -5.22 12.92 -34.01
C GLY A 408 -6.70 13.02 -34.36
N TYR A 409 -7.59 13.20 -33.37
CA TYR A 409 -9.04 13.18 -33.58
C TYR A 409 -9.73 14.50 -33.22
N TYR A 410 -9.55 15.00 -32.00
CA TYR A 410 -10.32 16.16 -31.52
C TYR A 410 -9.85 17.48 -32.11
N PHE A 411 -8.53 17.71 -32.18
CA PHE A 411 -7.95 18.92 -32.74
C PHE A 411 -8.34 19.17 -34.22
N PRO A 412 -8.16 18.21 -35.16
CA PRO A 412 -8.58 18.41 -36.55
C PRO A 412 -10.10 18.58 -36.67
N TYR A 413 -10.88 17.90 -35.82
CA TYR A 413 -12.33 18.08 -35.78
C TYR A 413 -12.73 19.50 -35.37
N LEU A 414 -12.18 20.02 -34.26
CA LEU A 414 -12.43 21.38 -33.79
C LEU A 414 -12.06 22.42 -34.87
N LYS A 415 -10.93 22.23 -35.56
CA LYS A 415 -10.50 23.09 -36.66
C LYS A 415 -11.48 23.09 -37.83
N SER A 416 -12.09 21.94 -38.13
CA SER A 416 -13.12 21.81 -39.16
C SER A 416 -14.41 22.55 -38.78
N GLU A 417 -14.83 22.45 -37.51
CA GLU A 417 -16.04 23.13 -37.02
C GLU A 417 -15.87 24.66 -37.01
N VAL A 418 -14.72 25.17 -36.58
CA VAL A 418 -14.42 26.61 -36.65
C VAL A 418 -14.53 27.12 -38.09
N LYS A 419 -13.91 26.42 -39.06
CA LYS A 419 -14.01 26.78 -40.48
C LYS A 419 -15.46 26.73 -41.01
N MET A 420 -16.29 25.82 -40.50
CA MET A 420 -17.69 25.74 -40.89
C MET A 420 -18.49 26.93 -40.35
N ILE A 421 -18.25 27.32 -39.10
CA ILE A 421 -18.87 28.50 -38.49
C ILE A 421 -18.47 29.78 -39.23
N ASP A 422 -17.19 29.94 -39.60
CA ASP A 422 -16.72 31.09 -40.36
C ASP A 422 -17.42 31.20 -41.73
N LYS A 423 -17.58 30.08 -42.44
CA LYS A 423 -18.34 30.04 -43.70
C LYS A 423 -19.81 30.42 -43.51
N LEU A 424 -20.43 29.97 -42.42
CA LEU A 424 -21.82 30.29 -42.10
C LEU A 424 -21.98 31.78 -41.79
N ASN A 425 -21.05 32.36 -41.04
CA ASN A 425 -21.01 33.79 -40.74
C ASN A 425 -20.84 34.64 -42.00
N ASN A 426 -19.95 34.23 -42.92
CA ASN A 426 -19.77 34.91 -44.21
C ASN A 426 -21.05 34.88 -45.06
N LEU A 427 -21.76 33.74 -45.11
CA LEU A 427 -23.06 33.63 -45.78
C LEU A 427 -24.12 34.55 -45.16
N MET A 428 -24.18 34.62 -43.83
CA MET A 428 -25.10 35.53 -43.15
C MET A 428 -24.78 37.01 -43.42
N ALA A 429 -23.51 37.37 -43.59
CA ALA A 429 -23.10 38.72 -43.96
C ALA A 429 -23.54 39.10 -45.39
N VAL A 430 -23.46 38.17 -46.34
CA VAL A 430 -23.90 38.40 -47.74
C VAL A 430 -25.42 38.48 -47.88
N ILE A 431 -26.17 37.75 -47.05
CA ILE A 431 -27.64 37.76 -47.05
C ILE A 431 -28.19 38.99 -46.31
N LYS A 432 -27.38 39.68 -45.50
CA LYS A 432 -27.78 40.85 -44.73
C LYS A 432 -28.11 42.00 -45.67
#